data_AF-A0A8S1H2T7-F1
#
_entry.id   AF-A0A8S1H2T7-F1
#
_cell.length_a   1.000
_cell.length_b   1.000
_cell.length_c   1.000
_cell.angle_alpha   90.00
_cell.angle_beta   90.00
_cell.angle_gamma   90.00
#
_symmetry.space_group_name_H-M   'P 1'
#
loop_
_entity.id
_entity.type
_entity.pdbx_description
1 polymer ?
#
loop_
_entity_poly.entity_id
_entity_poly.type
_entity_poly.pdbx_seq_one_letter_code
_entity_poly.pdbx_strand_id
1 'polypeptide(L)'
;MIRCLWLKSRSISPSVRFSSSSENVGVNRIRNIGIVAHVDAGKTTVTEQLLYLTGTTKSVGEVDSGSTVTDFLDMERERGITIQSAAVTFNWMQHRINLIDTPGHVDFTVEVERCLRVLDGIVTVLDGSAGVQAQTLTVWKQAQRFGLPAIFFVNKLDKKGADFKKTVDDVKQKLGVEALCTVIPKADFSGIIDLISGSQLSFNAGRNAEWQEIKEKTHDFDQLLAQRSDLCLEVAGQHEGFMEHFLEECSGQVDRVDSSALLRAIREVTLGGKAATVTCGSVLKSTSCARPILDHVVNFLPAPNERSAQLGHLFGDELAGFVFKVTHDKRRGHLCYVRVYNGTLKNNSSVFNSNQFRMEGPLKVFVPYADELRQAKEVGAGNIAVVAGLSHSVTGDSLLANQAVATSVNEKLHTELKQSHEGPDNHRKSAHDVYPNDSTGSSKNRSDSKKAAIGLQPREDGEGKTVVFSGIEIPDSVYFCCVEPPSTKSLHEAKRYA
;
A
#
# COMPACT_ATOMS: atom_id res chain seq x y z
N MET A 1 -40.20 -3.38 -18.31
CA MET A 1 -39.47 -2.31 -17.59
C MET A 1 -38.57 -3.00 -16.56
N ILE A 2 -37.40 -3.47 -16.99
CA ILE A 2 -36.44 -4.16 -16.11
C ILE A 2 -35.70 -3.04 -15.38
N ARG A 3 -35.96 -2.88 -14.09
CA ARG A 3 -35.32 -1.87 -13.25
C ARG A 3 -33.96 -2.44 -12.84
N CYS A 4 -32.88 -1.69 -13.07
CA CYS A 4 -31.52 -2.10 -12.73
C CYS A 4 -31.42 -2.49 -11.25
N LEU A 5 -31.05 -3.74 -10.96
CA LEU A 5 -31.11 -4.29 -9.60
C LEU A 5 -30.06 -3.65 -8.68
N TRP A 6 -28.92 -3.21 -9.22
CA TRP A 6 -27.80 -2.67 -8.44
C TRP A 6 -27.95 -1.21 -8.00
N LEU A 7 -28.72 -0.39 -8.71
CA LEU A 7 -28.99 1.00 -8.30
C LEU A 7 -29.70 1.08 -6.93
N LYS A 8 -30.35 -0.01 -6.50
CA LYS A 8 -30.98 -0.11 -5.17
C LYS A 8 -30.01 -0.47 -4.04
N SER A 9 -28.76 -0.84 -4.32
CA SER A 9 -27.78 -1.06 -3.26
C SER A 9 -27.50 0.28 -2.60
N ARG A 10 -28.03 0.44 -1.39
CA ARG A 10 -28.08 1.67 -0.61
C ARG A 10 -26.78 2.45 -0.75
N SER A 11 -26.92 3.74 -1.08
CA SER A 11 -25.87 4.73 -0.86
C SER A 11 -25.22 4.45 0.50
N ILE A 12 -23.94 4.11 0.47
CA ILE A 12 -23.13 4.10 1.69
C ILE A 12 -23.04 5.58 2.07
N SER A 13 -23.94 6.00 2.95
CA SER A 13 -24.01 7.38 3.41
C SER A 13 -22.64 7.75 4.01
N PRO A 14 -22.00 8.85 3.58
CA PRO A 14 -20.69 9.25 4.09
C PRO A 14 -20.74 9.79 5.53
N SER A 15 -21.88 9.69 6.22
CA SER A 15 -22.18 10.52 7.39
C SER A 15 -21.76 9.93 8.74
N VAL A 16 -21.10 8.78 8.81
CA VAL A 16 -20.53 8.33 10.08
C VAL A 16 -19.15 8.97 10.26
N ARG A 17 -19.14 10.23 10.69
CA ARG A 17 -17.96 10.84 11.32
C ARG A 17 -17.62 10.00 12.54
N PHE A 18 -16.56 9.22 12.42
CA PHE A 18 -16.08 8.39 13.50
C PHE A 18 -15.55 9.30 14.61
N SER A 19 -16.02 9.11 15.84
CA SER A 19 -15.38 9.74 17.00
C SER A 19 -13.96 9.20 17.09
N SER A 20 -12.99 10.08 17.35
CA SER A 20 -11.55 9.79 17.45
C SER A 20 -11.15 8.82 18.57
N SER A 21 -12.10 8.05 19.12
CA SER A 21 -12.02 7.39 20.43
C SER A 21 -12.12 5.87 20.42
N SER A 22 -12.19 5.17 19.28
CA SER A 22 -12.02 3.70 19.32
C SER A 22 -10.53 3.36 19.32
N GLU A 23 -9.96 3.27 20.52
CA GLU A 23 -8.58 2.82 20.70
C GLU A 23 -8.39 1.38 20.17
N ASN A 24 -9.45 0.56 20.14
CA ASN A 24 -9.42 -0.83 19.64
C ASN A 24 -10.24 -1.02 18.35
N VAL A 25 -9.57 -0.98 17.20
CA VAL A 25 -10.10 -1.44 15.91
C VAL A 25 -9.61 -2.86 15.70
N GLY A 26 -10.51 -3.81 15.42
CA GLY A 26 -10.15 -5.19 15.14
C GLY A 26 -9.18 -5.30 13.96
N VAL A 27 -8.26 -6.28 13.99
CA VAL A 27 -7.20 -6.44 12.98
C VAL A 27 -7.76 -6.55 11.56
N ASN A 28 -8.92 -7.19 11.40
CA ASN A 28 -9.64 -7.30 10.12
C ASN A 28 -10.07 -5.95 9.51
N ARG A 29 -10.15 -4.90 10.33
CA ARG A 29 -10.52 -3.53 9.93
C ARG A 29 -9.32 -2.59 9.85
N ILE A 30 -8.10 -3.13 9.84
CA ILE A 30 -6.88 -2.36 9.60
C ILE A 30 -6.48 -2.52 8.13
N ARG A 31 -5.96 -1.45 7.53
CA ARG A 31 -5.28 -1.47 6.22
C ARG A 31 -3.95 -0.75 6.34
N ASN A 32 -2.85 -1.41 6.00
CA ASN A 32 -1.53 -0.78 5.94
C ASN A 32 -1.13 -0.62 4.49
N ILE A 33 -1.09 0.63 4.03
CA ILE A 33 -0.90 0.97 2.63
C ILE A 33 0.31 1.87 2.44
N GLY A 34 0.99 1.72 1.31
CA GLY A 34 1.95 2.69 0.83
C GLY A 34 1.43 3.40 -0.40
N ILE A 35 1.68 4.70 -0.54
CA ILE A 35 1.50 5.38 -1.83
C ILE A 35 2.85 5.45 -2.52
N VAL A 36 2.91 4.92 -3.73
CA VAL A 36 4.10 4.89 -4.59
C VAL A 36 3.82 5.62 -5.89
N ALA A 37 4.80 6.35 -6.39
CA ALA A 37 4.68 7.07 -7.65
C ALA A 37 6.05 7.42 -8.23
N HIS A 38 6.09 7.77 -9.51
CA HIS A 38 7.25 8.46 -10.08
C HIS A 38 7.23 9.94 -9.66
N VAL A 39 8.37 10.62 -9.83
CA VAL A 39 8.49 12.06 -9.58
C VAL A 39 7.39 12.82 -10.30
N ASP A 40 6.78 13.81 -9.63
CA ASP A 40 5.72 14.67 -10.15
C ASP A 40 4.40 13.98 -10.55
N ALA A 41 4.16 12.72 -10.21
CA ALA A 41 2.84 12.10 -10.40
C ALA A 41 1.73 12.72 -9.51
N GLY A 42 2.13 13.44 -8.45
CA GLY A 42 1.23 14.06 -7.47
C GLY A 42 0.92 13.16 -6.26
N LYS A 43 1.84 12.27 -5.88
CA LYS A 43 1.75 11.41 -4.67
C LYS A 43 1.37 12.20 -3.42
N THR A 44 2.18 13.20 -3.05
CA THR A 44 1.95 14.03 -1.86
C THR A 44 0.61 14.76 -1.94
N THR A 45 0.27 15.30 -3.11
CA THR A 45 -1.04 15.94 -3.33
C THR A 45 -2.19 14.96 -3.12
N VAL A 46 -2.08 13.72 -3.59
CA VAL A 46 -3.07 12.68 -3.33
C VAL A 46 -3.16 12.41 -1.83
N THR A 47 -2.03 12.22 -1.14
CA THR A 47 -1.99 12.00 0.32
C THR A 47 -2.74 13.09 1.09
N GLU A 48 -2.47 14.36 0.83
CA GLU A 48 -3.13 15.50 1.50
C GLU A 48 -4.66 15.50 1.26
N GLN A 49 -5.09 15.12 0.06
CA GLN A 49 -6.51 15.06 -0.30
C GLN A 49 -7.21 13.90 0.43
N LEU A 50 -6.54 12.76 0.60
CA LEU A 50 -7.05 11.67 1.42
C LEU A 50 -7.23 12.09 2.88
N LEU A 51 -6.24 12.78 3.46
CA LEU A 51 -6.29 13.26 4.84
C LEU A 51 -7.40 14.30 5.06
N TYR A 52 -7.63 15.17 4.07
CA TYR A 52 -8.72 16.13 4.11
C TYR A 52 -10.09 15.46 4.00
N LEU A 53 -10.25 14.52 3.05
CA LEU A 53 -11.51 13.77 2.87
C LEU A 53 -11.90 12.97 4.10
N THR A 54 -10.93 12.42 4.83
CA THR A 54 -11.17 11.66 6.07
C THR A 54 -11.45 12.59 7.26
N GLY A 55 -11.30 13.90 7.09
CA GLY A 55 -11.41 14.90 8.16
C GLY A 55 -10.25 14.87 9.16
N THR A 56 -9.13 14.22 8.79
CA THR A 56 -7.92 14.17 9.63
C THR A 56 -7.27 15.54 9.69
N THR A 57 -7.24 16.26 8.56
CA THR A 57 -6.82 17.66 8.48
C THR A 57 -8.02 18.58 8.27
N LYS A 58 -7.94 19.82 8.79
CA LYS A 58 -8.99 20.83 8.62
C LYS A 58 -8.93 21.53 7.25
N SER A 59 -7.76 21.48 6.61
CA SER A 59 -7.47 22.11 5.32
C SER A 59 -6.59 21.18 4.49
N VAL A 60 -6.71 21.30 3.17
CA VAL A 60 -5.83 20.60 2.23
C VAL A 60 -4.46 21.29 2.24
N GLY A 61 -3.38 20.54 2.52
CA GLY A 61 -2.02 21.03 2.35
C GLY A 61 -1.63 21.15 0.87
N GLU A 62 -0.89 22.20 0.52
CA GLU A 62 -0.39 22.42 -0.84
C GLU A 62 1.15 22.37 -0.85
N VAL A 63 1.71 21.55 -1.76
CA VAL A 63 3.17 21.34 -1.89
C VAL A 63 3.90 22.65 -2.16
N ASP A 64 3.41 23.45 -3.12
CA ASP A 64 4.03 24.72 -3.51
C ASP A 64 4.06 25.76 -2.38
N SER A 65 3.17 25.61 -1.39
CA SER A 65 3.10 26.47 -0.20
C SER A 65 3.88 25.92 0.99
N GLY A 66 4.44 24.71 0.89
CA GLY A 66 5.14 24.01 1.97
C GLY A 66 4.24 23.63 3.16
N SER A 67 2.91 23.62 2.98
CA SER A 67 1.93 23.39 4.06
C SER A 67 1.51 21.93 4.21
N THR A 68 2.15 21.02 3.50
CA THR A 68 1.87 19.57 3.53
C THR A 68 2.20 18.98 4.89
N VAL A 69 1.37 18.03 5.34
CA VAL A 69 1.56 17.31 6.60
C VAL A 69 2.71 16.30 6.49
N THR A 70 2.98 15.81 5.29
CA THR A 70 3.89 14.68 5.05
C THR A 70 5.33 15.07 4.74
N ASP A 71 5.56 16.24 4.15
CA ASP A 71 6.91 16.77 3.91
C ASP A 71 7.38 17.61 5.12
N PHE A 72 8.17 16.98 5.99
CA PHE A 72 8.60 17.54 7.28
C PHE A 72 9.93 18.29 7.20
N LEU A 73 10.79 17.97 6.23
CA LEU A 73 12.10 18.58 6.08
C LEU A 73 12.01 19.88 5.27
N ASP A 74 12.74 20.91 5.70
CA ASP A 74 12.83 22.17 4.95
C ASP A 74 13.32 21.92 3.51
N MET A 75 14.24 20.96 3.33
CA MET A 75 14.74 20.55 2.01
C MET A 75 13.66 19.88 1.13
N GLU A 76 12.70 19.16 1.73
CA GLU A 76 11.57 18.58 0.98
C GLU A 76 10.67 19.69 0.45
N ARG A 77 10.36 20.68 1.31
CA ARG A 77 9.53 21.84 0.97
C ARG A 77 10.20 22.75 -0.07
N GLU A 78 11.50 23.00 0.07
CA GLU A 78 12.27 23.81 -0.87
C GLU A 78 12.37 23.17 -2.27
N ARG A 79 12.47 21.84 -2.32
CA ARG A 79 12.65 21.09 -3.58
C ARG A 79 11.34 20.53 -4.15
N GLY A 80 10.25 20.55 -3.40
CA GLY A 80 8.96 19.98 -3.79
C GLY A 80 8.99 18.46 -3.96
N ILE A 81 9.89 17.75 -3.28
CA ILE A 81 10.06 16.29 -3.35
C ILE A 81 9.95 15.67 -1.97
N THR A 82 9.36 14.47 -1.88
CA THR A 82 9.42 13.66 -0.65
C THR A 82 10.74 12.91 -0.58
N ILE A 83 11.50 13.14 0.49
CA ILE A 83 12.82 12.57 0.77
C ILE A 83 12.69 11.45 1.80
N GLN A 84 11.94 11.69 2.88
CA GLN A 84 11.70 10.74 3.96
C GLN A 84 10.25 10.25 3.95
N SER A 85 10.09 8.98 4.32
CA SER A 85 8.78 8.37 4.43
C SER A 85 7.98 8.95 5.60
N ALA A 86 6.71 9.30 5.39
CA ALA A 86 5.82 9.76 6.44
C ALA A 86 4.83 8.66 6.80
N ALA A 87 4.73 8.30 8.09
CA ALA A 87 3.69 7.38 8.55
C ALA A 87 2.53 8.18 9.16
N VAL A 88 1.32 7.97 8.65
CA VAL A 88 0.12 8.69 9.08
C VAL A 88 -1.04 7.71 9.25
N THR A 89 -1.72 7.76 10.41
CA THR A 89 -2.94 6.98 10.65
C THR A 89 -4.20 7.84 10.56
N PHE A 90 -5.20 7.36 9.83
CA PHE A 90 -6.53 7.96 9.72
C PHE A 90 -7.63 6.90 9.60
N ASN A 91 -8.90 7.31 9.66
CA ASN A 91 -10.04 6.39 9.62
C ASN A 91 -10.91 6.63 8.38
N TRP A 92 -11.43 5.55 7.79
CA TRP A 92 -12.39 5.58 6.69
C TRP A 92 -13.36 4.41 6.79
N MET A 93 -14.67 4.63 6.68
CA MET A 93 -15.71 3.56 6.76
C MET A 93 -15.50 2.54 7.90
N GLN A 94 -15.25 3.01 9.13
CA GLN A 94 -14.95 2.18 10.31
C GLN A 94 -13.67 1.32 10.21
N HIS A 95 -12.81 1.59 9.24
CA HIS A 95 -11.49 0.99 9.10
C HIS A 95 -10.41 1.99 9.52
N ARG A 96 -9.36 1.47 10.13
CA ARG A 96 -8.13 2.22 10.41
C ARG A 96 -7.17 2.01 9.25
N ILE A 97 -6.76 3.11 8.61
CA ILE A 97 -5.77 3.11 7.53
C ILE A 97 -4.47 3.68 8.10
N ASN A 98 -3.41 2.89 8.02
CA ASN A 98 -2.05 3.33 8.29
C ASN A 98 -1.36 3.52 6.93
N LEU A 99 -1.13 4.77 6.58
CA LEU A 99 -0.48 5.18 5.35
C LEU A 99 1.01 5.39 5.60
N ILE A 100 1.85 4.82 4.74
CA ILE A 100 3.25 5.21 4.60
C ILE A 100 3.39 5.95 3.27
N ASP A 101 3.61 7.26 3.32
CA ASP A 101 3.94 8.02 2.14
C ASP A 101 5.41 7.79 1.79
N THR A 102 5.71 7.24 0.61
CA THR A 102 7.08 6.81 0.26
C THR A 102 7.80 7.85 -0.60
N PRO A 103 9.14 7.91 -0.61
CA PRO A 103 9.88 8.77 -1.52
C PRO A 103 9.60 8.43 -2.99
N GLY A 104 9.43 9.48 -3.81
CA GLY A 104 9.15 9.35 -5.24
C GLY A 104 10.39 9.44 -6.13
N HIS A 105 11.61 9.50 -5.58
CA HIS A 105 12.87 9.68 -6.31
C HIS A 105 13.74 8.40 -6.27
N VAL A 106 14.52 8.14 -7.34
CA VAL A 106 15.32 6.90 -7.51
C VAL A 106 16.44 6.77 -6.46
N ASP A 107 16.96 7.89 -5.98
CA ASP A 107 18.02 7.93 -4.97
C ASP A 107 17.59 7.37 -3.61
N PHE A 108 16.28 7.23 -3.36
CA PHE A 108 15.72 6.75 -2.10
C PHE A 108 15.12 5.34 -2.21
N THR A 109 15.54 4.56 -3.21
CA THR A 109 15.07 3.18 -3.46
C THR A 109 15.20 2.25 -2.25
N VAL A 110 16.26 2.41 -1.44
CA VAL A 110 16.43 1.64 -0.19
C VAL A 110 15.33 1.95 0.82
N GLU A 111 14.92 3.23 0.94
CA GLU A 111 13.83 3.62 1.83
C GLU A 111 12.49 3.10 1.32
N VAL A 112 12.27 3.15 0.00
CA VAL A 112 11.07 2.56 -0.63
C VAL A 112 10.97 1.06 -0.33
N GLU A 113 12.06 0.30 -0.49
CA GLU A 113 12.10 -1.14 -0.24
C GLU A 113 11.77 -1.48 1.23
N ARG A 114 12.33 -0.70 2.17
CA ARG A 114 12.03 -0.82 3.62
C ARG A 114 10.56 -0.57 3.92
N CYS A 115 9.96 0.43 3.28
CA CYS A 115 8.54 0.73 3.45
C CYS A 115 7.68 -0.40 2.87
N LEU A 116 7.96 -0.86 1.65
CA LEU A 116 7.20 -1.92 0.99
C LEU A 116 7.16 -3.22 1.81
N ARG A 117 8.25 -3.57 2.51
CA ARG A 117 8.32 -4.78 3.34
C ARG A 117 7.25 -4.85 4.44
N VAL A 118 6.88 -3.71 5.01
CA VAL A 118 5.95 -3.64 6.16
C VAL A 118 4.50 -3.38 5.79
N LEU A 119 4.22 -3.20 4.51
CA LEU A 119 2.90 -2.89 3.98
C LEU A 119 2.09 -4.16 3.66
N ASP A 120 0.77 -4.02 3.68
CA ASP A 120 -0.16 -5.08 3.30
C ASP A 120 -0.67 -4.88 1.85
N GLY A 121 -0.63 -3.65 1.33
CA GLY A 121 -0.96 -3.32 -0.05
C GLY A 121 -0.42 -1.96 -0.47
N ILE A 122 -0.56 -1.61 -1.75
CA ILE A 122 -0.06 -0.34 -2.30
C ILE A 122 -1.08 0.40 -3.16
N VAL A 123 -0.94 1.72 -3.19
CA VAL A 123 -1.63 2.61 -4.12
C VAL A 123 -0.57 3.23 -5.03
N THR A 124 -0.62 2.88 -6.31
CA THR A 124 0.31 3.38 -7.33
C THR A 124 -0.31 4.57 -8.06
N VAL A 125 0.28 5.75 -7.90
CA VAL A 125 -0.17 6.97 -8.57
C VAL A 125 0.59 7.14 -9.89
N LEU A 126 -0.16 7.29 -10.98
CA LEU A 126 0.35 7.53 -12.32
C LEU A 126 -0.09 8.90 -12.81
N ASP A 127 0.74 9.55 -13.63
CA ASP A 127 0.35 10.77 -14.34
C ASP A 127 -0.26 10.34 -15.68
N GLY A 128 -1.52 10.72 -15.92
CA GLY A 128 -2.23 10.32 -17.15
C GLY A 128 -1.63 10.84 -18.45
N SER A 129 -0.72 11.82 -18.41
CA SER A 129 0.04 12.30 -19.56
C SER A 129 1.34 11.52 -19.79
N ALA A 130 1.99 11.07 -18.71
CA ALA A 130 3.27 10.36 -18.78
C ALA A 130 3.11 8.84 -18.84
N GLY A 131 2.01 8.29 -18.32
CA GLY A 131 1.80 6.85 -18.23
C GLY A 131 2.77 6.17 -17.25
N VAL A 132 3.17 4.93 -17.57
CA VAL A 132 4.14 4.17 -16.77
C VAL A 132 5.56 4.55 -17.17
N GLN A 133 6.32 5.03 -16.19
CA GLN A 133 7.70 5.49 -16.32
C GLN A 133 8.72 4.45 -15.82
N ALA A 134 9.99 4.61 -16.18
CA ALA A 134 11.07 3.70 -15.78
C ALA A 134 11.15 3.50 -14.25
N GLN A 135 10.93 4.57 -13.49
CA GLN A 135 10.91 4.50 -12.04
C GLN A 135 9.71 3.73 -11.48
N THR A 136 8.54 3.89 -12.10
CA THR A 136 7.35 3.10 -11.75
C THR A 136 7.63 1.61 -11.88
N LEU A 137 8.37 1.20 -12.92
CA LEU A 137 8.77 -0.21 -13.11
C LEU A 137 9.66 -0.71 -11.97
N THR A 138 10.63 0.09 -11.52
CA THR A 138 11.54 -0.29 -10.42
C THR A 138 10.76 -0.51 -9.13
N VAL A 139 9.90 0.44 -8.75
CA VAL A 139 9.11 0.34 -7.52
C VAL A 139 8.07 -0.78 -7.62
N TRP A 140 7.47 -0.98 -8.79
CA TRP A 140 6.54 -2.08 -9.04
C TRP A 140 7.20 -3.44 -8.87
N LYS A 141 8.41 -3.63 -9.41
CA LYS A 141 9.18 -4.87 -9.21
C LYS A 141 9.48 -5.12 -7.73
N GLN A 142 9.83 -4.09 -6.97
CA GLN A 142 10.02 -4.22 -5.52
C GLN A 142 8.71 -4.63 -4.82
N ALA A 143 7.58 -4.04 -5.19
CA ALA A 143 6.27 -4.40 -4.62
C ALA A 143 5.86 -5.84 -4.99
N GLN A 144 6.14 -6.29 -6.21
CA GLN A 144 5.91 -7.66 -6.66
C GLN A 144 6.77 -8.68 -5.89
N ARG A 145 8.03 -8.35 -5.56
CA ARG A 145 8.88 -9.22 -4.72
C ARG A 145 8.25 -9.49 -3.34
N PHE A 146 7.50 -8.52 -2.80
CA PHE A 146 6.75 -8.67 -1.55
C PHE A 146 5.31 -9.16 -1.73
N GLY A 147 4.89 -9.45 -2.97
CA GLY A 147 3.55 -9.92 -3.32
C GLY A 147 2.45 -8.96 -2.88
N LEU A 148 2.68 -7.64 -2.97
CA LEU A 148 1.71 -6.64 -2.50
C LEU A 148 0.57 -6.45 -3.50
N PRO A 149 -0.70 -6.65 -3.10
CA PRO A 149 -1.85 -6.25 -3.89
C PRO A 149 -1.85 -4.75 -4.14
N ALA A 150 -2.33 -4.34 -5.31
CA ALA A 150 -2.20 -2.96 -5.78
C ALA A 150 -3.51 -2.35 -6.27
N ILE A 151 -3.63 -1.05 -6.04
CA ILE A 151 -4.59 -0.16 -6.67
C ILE A 151 -3.81 0.83 -7.51
N PHE A 152 -4.24 1.09 -8.74
CA PHE A 152 -3.71 2.16 -9.57
C PHE A 152 -4.65 3.37 -9.55
N PHE A 153 -4.08 4.55 -9.46
CA PHE A 153 -4.79 5.82 -9.60
C PHE A 153 -4.14 6.65 -10.70
N VAL A 154 -4.86 6.82 -11.82
CA VAL A 154 -4.43 7.68 -12.93
C VAL A 154 -4.84 9.12 -12.62
N ASN A 155 -3.87 9.90 -12.15
CA ASN A 155 -4.03 11.29 -11.76
C ASN A 155 -3.75 12.25 -12.93
N LYS A 156 -4.03 13.54 -12.71
CA LYS A 156 -3.69 14.65 -13.62
C LYS A 156 -4.30 14.50 -15.02
N LEU A 157 -5.47 13.87 -15.12
CA LEU A 157 -6.22 13.74 -16.37
C LEU A 157 -6.74 15.09 -16.92
N ASP A 158 -6.60 16.18 -16.16
CA ASP A 158 -6.85 17.55 -16.62
C ASP A 158 -5.74 18.12 -17.51
N LYS A 159 -4.55 17.51 -17.54
CA LYS A 159 -3.43 17.95 -18.37
C LYS A 159 -3.71 17.73 -19.85
N LYS A 160 -3.18 18.64 -20.68
CA LYS A 160 -3.13 18.42 -22.13
C LYS A 160 -2.28 17.19 -22.44
N GLY A 161 -2.80 16.31 -23.29
CA GLY A 161 -2.13 15.07 -23.66
C GLY A 161 -2.32 13.93 -22.64
N ALA A 162 -3.13 14.13 -21.60
CA ALA A 162 -3.52 13.04 -20.73
C ALA A 162 -4.45 12.05 -21.46
N ASP A 163 -4.14 10.76 -21.34
CA ASP A 163 -4.90 9.68 -21.95
C ASP A 163 -5.01 8.52 -20.96
N PHE A 164 -6.23 8.35 -20.43
CA PHE A 164 -6.54 7.29 -19.47
C PHE A 164 -6.34 5.90 -20.07
N LYS A 165 -6.83 5.67 -21.29
CA LYS A 165 -6.78 4.35 -21.93
C LYS A 165 -5.34 3.95 -22.22
N LYS A 166 -4.54 4.87 -22.78
CA LYS A 166 -3.11 4.64 -23.01
C LYS A 166 -2.37 4.33 -21.71
N THR A 167 -2.71 5.02 -20.61
CA THR A 167 -2.09 4.76 -19.30
C THR A 167 -2.46 3.38 -18.75
N VAL A 168 -3.70 2.94 -18.94
CA VAL A 168 -4.15 1.59 -18.59
C VAL A 168 -3.44 0.54 -19.44
N ASP A 169 -3.31 0.77 -20.75
CA ASP A 169 -2.58 -0.12 -21.65
C ASP A 169 -1.09 -0.23 -21.23
N ASP A 170 -0.48 0.89 -20.82
CA ASP A 170 0.86 0.93 -20.26
C ASP A 170 1.00 0.06 -19.00
N VAL A 171 0.00 0.06 -18.10
CA VAL A 171 -0.03 -0.83 -16.93
C VAL A 171 -0.04 -2.28 -17.38
N LYS A 172 -0.92 -2.67 -18.31
CA LYS A 172 -1.01 -4.04 -18.83
C LYS A 172 0.31 -4.48 -19.49
N GLN A 173 0.85 -3.67 -20.40
CA GLN A 173 1.99 -4.03 -21.23
C GLN A 173 3.34 -3.92 -20.53
N LYS A 174 3.56 -2.87 -19.73
CA LYS A 174 4.87 -2.60 -19.10
C LYS A 174 4.99 -3.24 -17.72
N LEU A 175 3.90 -3.25 -16.93
CA LEU A 175 3.90 -3.81 -15.58
C LEU A 175 3.48 -5.29 -15.55
N GLY A 176 2.89 -5.80 -16.63
CA GLY A 176 2.49 -7.20 -16.77
C GLY A 176 1.35 -7.58 -15.81
N VAL A 177 0.45 -6.65 -15.51
CA VAL A 177 -0.68 -6.85 -14.60
C VAL A 177 -1.99 -6.50 -15.29
N GLU A 178 -2.98 -7.37 -15.18
CA GLU A 178 -4.32 -7.09 -15.69
C GLU A 178 -4.94 -5.92 -14.91
N ALA A 179 -5.59 -5.02 -15.63
CA ALA A 179 -6.08 -3.76 -15.10
C ALA A 179 -7.60 -3.70 -15.17
N LEU A 180 -8.25 -3.82 -14.01
CA LEU A 180 -9.71 -3.75 -13.87
C LEU A 180 -10.13 -2.30 -13.64
N CYS A 181 -10.61 -1.63 -14.68
CA CYS A 181 -11.02 -0.23 -14.60
C CYS A 181 -12.37 -0.13 -13.89
N THR A 182 -12.38 0.33 -12.63
CA THR A 182 -13.63 0.48 -11.86
C THR A 182 -14.17 1.91 -11.90
N VAL A 183 -13.30 2.89 -12.11
CA VAL A 183 -13.65 4.29 -12.26
C VAL A 183 -13.04 4.82 -13.55
N ILE A 184 -13.88 5.38 -14.40
CA ILE A 184 -13.50 5.86 -15.74
C ILE A 184 -13.76 7.36 -15.89
N PRO A 185 -13.02 8.06 -16.76
CA PRO A 185 -13.35 9.43 -17.11
C PRO A 185 -14.58 9.49 -18.02
N LYS A 186 -15.35 10.56 -17.90
CA LYS A 186 -16.33 10.94 -18.93
C LYS A 186 -15.63 11.30 -20.23
N ALA A 187 -16.31 11.14 -21.37
CA ALA A 187 -15.72 11.34 -22.70
C ALA A 187 -15.06 12.72 -22.92
N ASP A 188 -15.60 13.78 -22.33
CA ASP A 188 -15.09 15.16 -22.39
C ASP A 188 -14.27 15.56 -21.15
N PHE A 189 -13.99 14.60 -20.26
CA PHE A 189 -13.40 14.82 -18.94
C PHE A 189 -14.14 15.87 -18.10
N SER A 190 -15.46 15.99 -18.25
CA SER A 190 -16.34 16.79 -17.37
C SER A 190 -16.56 16.15 -16.00
N GLY A 191 -16.00 14.95 -15.77
CA GLY A 191 -16.17 14.18 -14.56
C GLY A 191 -15.63 12.76 -14.66
N ILE A 192 -15.96 11.96 -13.65
CA ILE A 192 -15.64 10.52 -13.57
C ILE A 192 -16.90 9.72 -13.20
N ILE A 193 -16.93 8.45 -13.60
CA ILE A 193 -18.03 7.51 -13.35
C ILE A 193 -17.47 6.31 -12.59
N ASP A 194 -18.10 5.95 -11.47
CA ASP A 194 -17.85 4.72 -10.74
C ASP A 194 -18.76 3.61 -11.27
N LEU A 195 -18.14 2.63 -11.93
CA LEU A 195 -18.82 1.52 -12.58
C LEU A 195 -19.40 0.54 -11.58
N ILE A 196 -18.94 0.50 -10.33
CA ILE A 196 -19.42 -0.43 -9.30
C ILE A 196 -20.71 0.12 -8.68
N SER A 197 -20.70 1.37 -8.23
CA SER A 197 -21.86 2.00 -7.59
C SER A 197 -22.88 2.57 -8.58
N GLY A 198 -22.48 2.85 -9.82
CA GLY A 198 -23.31 3.59 -10.78
C GLY A 198 -23.43 5.08 -10.45
N SER A 199 -22.47 5.62 -9.70
CA SER A 199 -22.40 7.04 -9.35
C SER A 199 -21.44 7.80 -10.26
N GLN A 200 -21.60 9.11 -10.32
CA GLN A 200 -20.73 10.02 -11.04
C GLN A 200 -20.29 11.20 -10.17
N LEU A 201 -19.16 11.78 -10.52
CA LEU A 201 -18.67 13.04 -9.98
C LEU A 201 -18.46 14.02 -11.13
N SER A 202 -19.17 15.15 -11.12
CA SER A 202 -19.01 16.20 -12.15
C SER A 202 -18.07 17.31 -11.69
N PHE A 203 -17.08 17.64 -12.50
CA PHE A 203 -16.12 18.72 -12.23
C PHE A 203 -16.67 20.12 -12.46
N ASN A 204 -17.88 20.26 -13.00
CA ASN A 204 -18.53 21.56 -13.16
C ASN A 204 -18.76 22.28 -11.82
N ALA A 205 -18.87 21.53 -10.72
CA ALA A 205 -18.98 22.06 -9.36
C ALA A 205 -17.62 22.42 -8.71
N GLY A 206 -16.51 22.27 -9.44
CA GLY A 206 -15.16 22.59 -8.96
C GLY A 206 -14.70 21.72 -7.79
N ARG A 207 -13.96 22.32 -6.85
CA ARG A 207 -13.34 21.60 -5.72
C ARG A 207 -14.35 20.86 -4.83
N ASN A 208 -15.57 21.40 -4.69
CA ASN A 208 -16.62 20.87 -3.81
C ASN A 208 -17.62 19.95 -4.53
N ALA A 209 -17.24 19.37 -5.68
CA ALA A 209 -18.10 18.42 -6.36
C ALA A 209 -18.50 17.25 -5.45
N GLU A 210 -19.77 16.87 -5.51
CA GLU A 210 -20.33 15.75 -4.77
C GLU A 210 -20.67 14.60 -5.70
N TRP A 211 -20.54 13.38 -5.18
CA TRP A 211 -20.94 12.17 -5.90
C TRP A 211 -22.46 12.08 -5.98
N GLN A 212 -22.97 11.82 -7.18
CA GLN A 212 -24.40 11.73 -7.47
C GLN A 212 -24.71 10.44 -8.22
N GLU A 213 -25.88 9.86 -7.97
CA GLU A 213 -26.37 8.71 -8.73
C GLU A 213 -26.60 9.09 -10.20
N ILE A 214 -26.21 8.22 -11.14
CA ILE A 214 -26.47 8.44 -12.56
C ILE A 214 -27.95 8.17 -12.85
N LYS A 215 -28.62 9.14 -13.48
CA LYS A 215 -30.01 9.01 -13.89
C LYS A 215 -30.12 8.10 -15.11
N GLU A 216 -31.05 7.15 -15.07
CA GLU A 216 -31.39 6.30 -16.22
C GLU A 216 -31.71 7.14 -17.47
N LYS A 217 -31.43 6.60 -18.66
CA LYS A 217 -31.69 7.22 -19.97
C LYS A 217 -30.92 8.52 -20.23
N THR A 218 -29.74 8.67 -19.63
CA THR A 218 -28.81 9.75 -19.94
C THR A 218 -27.61 9.19 -20.70
N HIS A 219 -26.88 10.06 -21.42
CA HIS A 219 -25.65 9.64 -22.11
C HIS A 219 -24.63 9.01 -21.15
N ASP A 220 -24.51 9.54 -19.92
CA ASP A 220 -23.63 8.98 -18.89
C ASP A 220 -24.08 7.58 -18.43
N PHE A 221 -25.39 7.32 -18.43
CA PHE A 221 -25.94 6.00 -18.12
C PHE A 221 -25.60 4.98 -19.21
N ASP A 222 -25.72 5.37 -20.48
CA ASP A 222 -25.34 4.50 -21.59
C ASP A 222 -23.83 4.20 -21.57
N GLN A 223 -23.00 5.20 -21.27
CA GLN A 223 -21.55 5.03 -21.06
C GLN A 223 -21.27 4.08 -19.88
N LEU A 224 -21.95 4.27 -18.74
CA LEU A 224 -21.84 3.40 -17.56
C LEU A 224 -22.14 1.94 -17.92
N LEU A 225 -23.24 1.66 -18.62
CA LEU A 225 -23.65 0.30 -18.97
C LEU A 225 -22.62 -0.39 -19.87
N ALA A 226 -22.16 0.32 -20.91
CA ALA A 226 -21.16 -0.22 -21.84
C ALA A 226 -19.86 -0.58 -21.11
N GLN A 227 -19.34 0.34 -20.29
CA GLN A 227 -18.07 0.17 -19.62
C GLN A 227 -18.15 -0.80 -18.42
N ARG A 228 -19.29 -0.86 -17.73
CA ARG A 228 -19.56 -1.89 -16.71
C ARG A 228 -19.63 -3.28 -17.36
N SER A 229 -20.14 -3.40 -18.59
CA SER A 229 -20.08 -4.65 -19.35
C SER A 229 -18.66 -5.11 -19.59
N ASP A 230 -17.79 -4.21 -20.05
CA ASP A 230 -16.38 -4.50 -20.28
C ASP A 230 -15.71 -4.95 -18.96
N LEU A 231 -15.95 -4.23 -17.85
CA LEU A 231 -15.45 -4.60 -16.53
C LEU A 231 -15.93 -6.00 -16.09
N CYS A 232 -17.22 -6.31 -16.26
CA CYS A 232 -17.74 -7.63 -15.89
C CYS A 232 -17.08 -8.75 -16.70
N LEU A 233 -16.82 -8.53 -18.00
CA LEU A 233 -16.11 -9.49 -18.85
C LEU A 233 -14.65 -9.66 -18.41
N GLU A 234 -13.94 -8.57 -18.09
CA GLU A 234 -12.57 -8.62 -17.58
C GLU A 234 -12.48 -9.38 -16.25
N VAL A 235 -13.41 -9.11 -15.31
CA VAL A 235 -13.47 -9.82 -14.02
C VAL A 235 -13.78 -11.31 -14.22
N ALA A 236 -14.74 -11.63 -15.08
CA ALA A 236 -15.09 -13.02 -15.38
C ALA A 236 -13.89 -13.79 -15.96
N GLY A 237 -13.08 -13.15 -16.80
CA GLY A 237 -11.84 -13.73 -17.32
C GLY A 237 -10.80 -14.10 -16.25
N GLN A 238 -10.88 -13.51 -15.05
CA GLN A 238 -9.94 -13.74 -13.94
C GLN A 238 -10.54 -14.57 -12.80
N HIS A 239 -11.86 -14.76 -12.78
CA HIS A 239 -12.60 -15.35 -11.66
C HIS A 239 -13.68 -16.33 -12.12
N GLU A 240 -13.38 -17.64 -12.08
CA GLU A 240 -14.25 -18.72 -12.55
C GLU A 240 -15.66 -18.68 -11.93
N GLY A 241 -15.77 -18.59 -10.61
CA GLY A 241 -17.09 -18.53 -9.95
C GLY A 241 -17.92 -17.29 -10.29
N PHE A 242 -17.29 -16.23 -10.79
CA PHE A 242 -18.00 -15.02 -11.24
C PHE A 242 -18.42 -15.17 -12.69
N MET A 243 -17.60 -15.82 -13.53
CA MET A 243 -17.97 -16.22 -14.88
C MET A 243 -19.23 -17.07 -14.88
N GLU A 244 -19.29 -18.12 -14.04
CA GLU A 244 -20.47 -18.98 -13.90
C GLU A 244 -21.70 -18.17 -13.48
N HIS A 245 -21.60 -17.38 -12.42
CA HIS A 245 -22.67 -16.49 -11.96
C HIS A 245 -23.13 -15.50 -13.05
N PHE A 246 -22.20 -14.92 -13.81
CA PHE A 246 -22.49 -13.95 -14.85
C PHE A 246 -23.24 -14.59 -16.05
N LEU A 247 -22.84 -15.79 -16.46
CA LEU A 247 -23.46 -16.49 -17.59
C LEU A 247 -24.80 -17.15 -17.22
N GLU A 248 -24.87 -17.80 -16.07
CA GLU A 248 -26.04 -18.60 -15.68
C GLU A 248 -27.11 -17.74 -15.00
N GLU A 249 -26.75 -17.05 -13.91
CA GLU A 249 -27.71 -16.29 -13.10
C GLU A 249 -28.05 -14.93 -13.74
N CYS A 250 -27.05 -14.25 -14.30
CA CYS A 250 -27.25 -12.95 -14.95
C CYS A 250 -27.60 -13.07 -16.45
N SER A 251 -27.51 -14.27 -17.05
CA SER A 251 -27.72 -14.48 -18.49
C SER A 251 -26.84 -13.58 -19.37
N GLY A 252 -25.63 -13.23 -18.90
CA GLY A 252 -24.73 -12.28 -19.54
C GLY A 252 -25.22 -10.82 -19.51
N GLN A 253 -26.33 -10.52 -18.81
CA GLN A 253 -26.86 -9.17 -18.70
C GLN A 253 -26.24 -8.47 -17.49
N VAL A 254 -25.44 -7.44 -17.77
CA VAL A 254 -24.84 -6.55 -16.75
C VAL A 254 -25.89 -5.98 -15.81
N ASP A 255 -27.12 -5.80 -16.32
CA ASP A 255 -28.17 -5.15 -15.55
C ASP A 255 -28.63 -5.95 -14.31
N ARG A 256 -28.31 -7.25 -14.33
CA ARG A 256 -28.67 -8.21 -13.28
C ARG A 256 -27.53 -8.47 -12.31
N VAL A 257 -26.31 -8.02 -12.63
CA VAL A 257 -25.13 -8.23 -11.80
C VAL A 257 -25.23 -7.36 -10.56
N ASP A 258 -25.34 -8.01 -9.41
CA ASP A 258 -25.31 -7.34 -8.12
C ASP A 258 -23.92 -6.78 -7.81
N SER A 259 -23.86 -5.55 -7.29
CA SER A 259 -22.59 -4.89 -6.99
C SER A 259 -21.81 -5.59 -5.88
N SER A 260 -22.46 -6.32 -4.96
CA SER A 260 -21.73 -7.08 -3.93
C SER A 260 -21.03 -8.32 -4.51
N ALA A 261 -21.63 -8.98 -5.50
CA ALA A 261 -21.01 -10.10 -6.20
C ALA A 261 -19.78 -9.64 -7.00
N LEU A 262 -19.92 -8.51 -7.71
CA LEU A 262 -18.81 -7.88 -8.43
C LEU A 262 -17.69 -7.43 -7.49
N LEU A 263 -18.01 -6.78 -6.37
CA LEU A 263 -17.03 -6.38 -5.35
C LEU A 263 -16.25 -7.57 -4.79
N ARG A 264 -16.93 -8.68 -4.48
CA ARG A 264 -16.30 -9.89 -3.96
C ARG A 264 -15.32 -10.47 -4.98
N ALA A 265 -15.75 -10.62 -6.23
CA ALA A 265 -14.92 -11.16 -7.29
C ALA A 265 -13.67 -10.29 -7.55
N ILE A 266 -13.83 -8.96 -7.61
CA ILE A 266 -12.71 -8.03 -7.77
C ILE A 266 -11.74 -8.14 -6.58
N ARG A 267 -12.24 -8.23 -5.35
CA ARG A 267 -11.40 -8.41 -4.16
C ARG A 267 -10.58 -9.70 -4.26
N GLU A 268 -11.21 -10.83 -4.56
CA GLU A 268 -10.53 -12.12 -4.66
C GLU A 268 -9.45 -12.13 -5.74
N VAL A 269 -9.74 -11.54 -6.91
CA VAL A 269 -8.77 -11.37 -8.00
C VAL A 269 -7.60 -10.47 -7.59
N THR A 270 -7.89 -9.37 -6.88
CA THR A 270 -6.89 -8.39 -6.41
C THR A 270 -5.98 -9.00 -5.36
N LEU A 271 -6.54 -9.69 -4.37
CA LEU A 271 -5.77 -10.37 -3.32
C LEU A 271 -4.95 -11.53 -3.86
N GLY A 272 -5.46 -12.22 -4.89
CA GLY A 272 -4.73 -13.28 -5.59
C GLY A 272 -3.61 -12.77 -6.50
N GLY A 273 -3.43 -11.45 -6.65
CA GLY A 273 -2.39 -10.85 -7.49
C GLY A 273 -2.58 -11.07 -9.00
N LYS A 274 -3.77 -11.52 -9.43
CA LYS A 274 -4.09 -11.79 -10.84
C LYS A 274 -4.38 -10.52 -11.63
N ALA A 275 -5.03 -9.55 -10.99
CA ALA A 275 -5.32 -8.25 -11.57
C ALA A 275 -5.26 -7.17 -10.49
N ALA A 276 -5.16 -5.91 -10.90
CA ALA A 276 -5.19 -4.76 -10.03
C ALA A 276 -6.35 -3.84 -10.44
N THR A 277 -6.93 -3.16 -9.45
CA THR A 277 -8.01 -2.19 -9.73
C THR A 277 -7.41 -0.87 -10.21
N VAL A 278 -8.07 -0.24 -11.18
CA VAL A 278 -7.68 1.09 -11.69
C VAL A 278 -8.80 2.09 -11.48
N THR A 279 -8.43 3.20 -10.88
CA THR A 279 -9.26 4.38 -10.69
C THR A 279 -8.59 5.58 -11.35
N CYS A 280 -9.33 6.67 -11.52
CA CYS A 280 -8.78 7.86 -12.16
C CYS A 280 -9.42 9.16 -11.67
N GLY A 281 -8.77 10.28 -12.00
CA GLY A 281 -9.33 11.60 -11.79
C GLY A 281 -8.30 12.72 -11.85
N SER A 282 -8.69 13.87 -11.29
CA SER A 282 -7.80 15.01 -11.06
C SER A 282 -8.07 15.56 -9.66
N VAL A 283 -7.16 15.25 -8.73
CA VAL A 283 -7.30 15.67 -7.33
C VAL A 283 -7.17 17.19 -7.14
N LEU A 284 -6.55 17.89 -8.10
CA LEU A 284 -6.46 19.36 -8.09
C LEU A 284 -7.80 20.02 -8.48
N LYS A 285 -8.54 19.41 -9.42
CA LYS A 285 -9.86 19.90 -9.84
C LYS A 285 -10.92 19.66 -8.77
N SER A 286 -10.96 18.45 -8.21
CA SER A 286 -11.93 18.09 -7.18
C SER A 286 -11.32 17.14 -6.15
N THR A 287 -11.47 17.51 -4.87
CA THR A 287 -11.02 16.71 -3.74
C THR A 287 -11.74 15.36 -3.70
N SER A 288 -13.04 15.35 -3.99
CA SER A 288 -13.87 14.15 -4.03
C SER A 288 -13.41 13.09 -5.05
N CYS A 289 -12.53 13.43 -6.00
CA CYS A 289 -11.89 12.48 -6.92
C CYS A 289 -11.04 11.43 -6.21
N ALA A 290 -10.51 11.75 -5.03
CA ALA A 290 -9.66 10.82 -4.28
C ALA A 290 -10.48 9.80 -3.46
N ARG A 291 -11.80 9.98 -3.34
CA ARG A 291 -12.69 9.07 -2.61
C ARG A 291 -12.59 7.60 -3.08
N PRO A 292 -12.60 7.28 -4.39
CA PRO A 292 -12.50 5.91 -4.85
C PRO A 292 -11.23 5.19 -4.36
N ILE A 293 -10.13 5.92 -4.14
CA ILE A 293 -8.90 5.34 -3.57
C ILE A 293 -9.19 4.81 -2.16
N LEU A 294 -9.86 5.59 -1.30
CA LEU A 294 -10.22 5.18 0.07
C LEU A 294 -11.18 3.98 0.07
N ASP A 295 -12.19 4.03 -0.80
CA ASP A 295 -13.18 2.96 -0.94
C ASP A 295 -12.49 1.67 -1.43
N HIS A 296 -11.59 1.77 -2.39
CA HIS A 296 -10.79 0.64 -2.88
C HIS A 296 -9.83 0.07 -1.84
N VAL A 297 -9.16 0.92 -1.05
CA VAL A 297 -8.26 0.46 0.03
C VAL A 297 -9.03 -0.41 1.02
N VAL A 298 -10.26 -0.02 1.38
CA VAL A 298 -11.08 -0.82 2.29
C VAL A 298 -11.57 -2.11 1.62
N ASN A 299 -12.07 -2.02 0.39
CA ASN A 299 -12.76 -3.12 -0.28
C ASN A 299 -11.81 -4.16 -0.91
N PHE A 300 -10.65 -3.76 -1.43
CA PHE A 300 -9.82 -4.61 -2.28
C PHE A 300 -8.43 -4.92 -1.71
N LEU A 301 -7.91 -4.12 -0.77
CA LEU A 301 -6.64 -4.44 -0.12
C LEU A 301 -6.84 -5.33 1.11
N PRO A 302 -5.81 -6.12 1.48
CA PRO A 302 -5.91 -7.05 2.58
C PRO A 302 -5.81 -6.37 3.95
N ALA A 303 -6.40 -7.01 4.94
CA ALA A 303 -6.11 -6.81 6.33
C ALA A 303 -4.80 -7.50 6.74
N PRO A 304 -4.12 -7.04 7.80
CA PRO A 304 -2.89 -7.66 8.30
C PRO A 304 -3.01 -9.18 8.51
N ASN A 305 -4.11 -9.62 9.13
CA ASN A 305 -4.33 -11.03 9.43
C ASN A 305 -4.53 -11.91 8.18
N GLU A 306 -4.94 -11.33 7.04
CA GLU A 306 -5.02 -12.05 5.76
C GLU A 306 -3.62 -12.25 5.14
N ARG A 307 -2.64 -11.41 5.49
CA ARG A 307 -1.25 -11.47 5.01
C ARG A 307 -0.33 -12.27 5.95
N SER A 308 -0.54 -12.17 7.27
CA SER A 308 0.37 -12.72 8.28
C SER A 308 -0.25 -13.85 9.12
N ALA A 309 -1.20 -14.60 8.57
CA ALA A 309 -1.88 -15.70 9.28
C ALA A 309 -0.90 -16.73 9.87
N GLN A 310 0.18 -17.05 9.14
CA GLN A 310 1.20 -18.00 9.59
C GLN A 310 2.01 -17.50 10.79
N LEU A 311 2.20 -16.18 10.93
CA LEU A 311 2.87 -15.61 12.11
C LEU A 311 2.04 -15.84 13.38
N GLY A 312 0.71 -15.78 13.28
CA GLY A 312 -0.18 -16.09 14.41
C GLY A 312 -0.03 -17.55 14.87
N HIS A 313 0.14 -18.50 13.94
CA HIS A 313 0.39 -19.91 14.28
C HIS A 313 1.71 -20.10 15.05
N LEU A 314 2.76 -19.41 14.63
CA LEU A 314 4.10 -19.55 15.22
C LEU A 314 4.19 -18.88 16.61
N PHE A 315 3.73 -17.63 16.70
CA PHE A 315 3.89 -16.79 17.89
C PHE A 315 2.72 -16.87 18.88
N GLY A 316 1.55 -17.40 18.50
CA GLY A 316 0.37 -17.38 19.35
C GLY A 316 -0.07 -15.94 19.64
N ASP A 317 -0.07 -15.53 20.92
CA ASP A 317 -0.37 -14.15 21.34
C ASP A 317 0.89 -13.32 21.66
N GLU A 318 2.09 -13.89 21.45
CA GLU A 318 3.35 -13.26 21.81
C GLU A 318 3.76 -12.16 20.83
N LEU A 319 4.48 -11.16 21.34
CA LEU A 319 4.95 -10.02 20.57
C LEU A 319 5.92 -10.46 19.47
N ALA A 320 5.63 -10.06 18.24
CA ALA A 320 6.55 -10.09 17.11
C ALA A 320 6.48 -8.77 16.34
N GLY A 321 7.56 -8.02 16.35
CA GLY A 321 7.68 -6.71 15.71
C GLY A 321 8.93 -6.60 14.84
N PHE A 322 8.87 -5.68 13.89
CA PHE A 322 9.96 -5.42 12.94
C PHE A 322 10.25 -3.92 12.84
N VAL A 323 11.51 -3.54 13.05
CA VAL A 323 11.96 -2.15 12.94
C VAL A 323 12.26 -1.84 11.48
N PHE A 324 11.50 -0.96 10.84
CA PHE A 324 11.67 -0.64 9.42
C PHE A 324 12.22 0.76 9.16
N LYS A 325 12.15 1.65 10.15
CA LYS A 325 12.69 3.00 10.06
C LYS A 325 13.19 3.44 11.42
N VAL A 326 14.33 4.12 11.44
CA VAL A 326 14.91 4.74 12.62
C VAL A 326 15.13 6.21 12.32
N THR A 327 14.67 7.08 13.22
CA THR A 327 14.87 8.53 13.15
C THR A 327 15.38 9.07 14.47
N HIS A 328 15.90 10.30 14.45
CA HIS A 328 16.36 10.98 15.65
C HIS A 328 15.55 12.27 15.86
N ASP A 329 14.81 12.32 16.96
CA ASP A 329 14.05 13.49 17.39
C ASP A 329 14.87 14.30 18.42
N LYS A 330 14.89 15.63 18.26
CA LYS A 330 15.70 16.52 19.12
C LYS A 330 15.33 16.44 20.60
N ARG A 331 14.08 16.10 20.95
CA ARG A 331 13.56 16.03 22.32
C ARG A 331 13.43 14.59 22.82
N ARG A 332 13.06 13.66 21.96
CA ARG A 332 12.75 12.26 22.29
C ARG A 332 13.91 11.30 22.02
N GLY A 333 14.95 11.76 21.34
CA GLY A 333 16.12 10.95 21.00
C GLY A 333 15.83 9.94 19.90
N HIS A 334 16.32 8.72 20.09
CA HIS A 334 16.22 7.62 19.14
C HIS A 334 14.77 7.11 19.02
N LEU A 335 14.16 7.27 17.84
CA LEU A 335 12.81 6.81 17.53
C LEU A 335 12.86 5.67 16.52
N CYS A 336 12.30 4.53 16.88
CA CYS A 336 12.18 3.36 16.00
C CYS A 336 10.72 3.21 15.57
N TYR A 337 10.47 3.14 14.28
CA TYR A 337 9.19 2.78 13.70
C TYR A 337 9.13 1.27 13.58
N VAL A 338 8.11 0.69 14.22
CA VAL A 338 7.95 -0.74 14.39
C VAL A 338 6.63 -1.18 13.79
N ARG A 339 6.69 -2.13 12.85
CA ARG A 339 5.53 -2.90 12.41
C ARG A 339 5.26 -4.00 13.43
N VAL A 340 4.10 -3.98 14.08
CA VAL A 340 3.70 -5.05 15.02
C VAL A 340 2.96 -6.11 14.21
N TYR A 341 3.58 -7.26 13.99
CA TYR A 341 2.96 -8.37 13.27
C TYR A 341 2.09 -9.23 14.16
N ASN A 342 2.52 -9.46 15.40
CA ASN A 342 1.79 -10.27 16.37
C ASN A 342 1.94 -9.74 17.80
N GLY A 343 1.00 -10.11 18.67
CA GLY A 343 0.97 -9.66 20.07
C GLY A 343 0.79 -8.14 20.20
N THR A 344 1.29 -7.60 21.32
CA THR A 344 1.06 -6.20 21.69
C THR A 344 2.31 -5.56 22.29
N LEU A 345 2.64 -4.37 21.81
CA LEU A 345 3.76 -3.57 22.30
C LEU A 345 3.26 -2.57 23.36
N LYS A 346 3.69 -2.74 24.61
CA LYS A 346 3.15 -2.01 25.78
C LYS A 346 4.09 -0.89 26.24
N ASN A 347 3.51 0.22 26.67
CA ASN A 347 4.25 1.32 27.27
C ASN A 347 4.90 0.88 28.60
N ASN A 348 6.12 1.33 28.86
CA ASN A 348 6.98 0.93 29.97
C ASN A 348 7.33 -0.57 30.03
N SER A 349 7.14 -1.32 28.94
CA SER A 349 7.61 -2.71 28.83
C SER A 349 9.05 -2.79 28.35
N SER A 350 9.63 -3.99 28.33
CA SER A 350 10.89 -4.29 27.67
C SER A 350 10.67 -5.35 26.60
N VAL A 351 11.51 -5.36 25.57
CA VAL A 351 11.43 -6.29 24.44
C VAL A 351 12.81 -6.91 24.19
N PHE A 352 12.82 -8.08 23.57
CA PHE A 352 14.05 -8.75 23.16
C PHE A 352 14.35 -8.42 21.71
N ASN A 353 15.49 -7.77 21.46
CA ASN A 353 16.02 -7.63 20.12
C ASN A 353 16.73 -8.94 19.73
N SER A 354 16.10 -9.69 18.83
CA SER A 354 16.58 -10.98 18.37
C SER A 354 17.88 -10.89 17.56
N ASN A 355 18.04 -9.81 16.78
CA ASN A 355 19.22 -9.60 15.93
C ASN A 355 20.48 -9.31 16.75
N GLN A 356 20.32 -8.69 17.92
CA GLN A 356 21.40 -8.25 18.80
C GLN A 356 21.45 -9.02 20.12
N PHE A 357 20.61 -10.05 20.26
CA PHE A 357 20.52 -10.93 21.41
C PHE A 357 20.44 -10.21 22.78
N ARG A 358 19.67 -9.11 22.84
CA ARG A 358 19.62 -8.23 24.03
C ARG A 358 18.19 -7.78 24.36
N MET A 359 17.90 -7.63 25.65
CA MET A 359 16.71 -6.92 26.14
C MET A 359 16.89 -5.39 26.06
N GLU A 360 15.91 -4.69 25.48
CA GLU A 360 15.85 -3.23 25.42
C GLU A 360 14.57 -2.70 26.08
N GLY A 361 14.68 -1.61 26.82
CA GLY A 361 13.58 -0.99 27.57
C GLY A 361 14.06 -0.11 28.73
N PRO A 362 13.14 0.54 29.47
CA PRO A 362 11.70 0.55 29.24
C PRO A 362 11.29 1.38 28.01
N LEU A 363 10.27 0.92 27.29
CA LEU A 363 9.78 1.54 26.06
C LEU A 363 8.80 2.69 26.33
N LYS A 364 8.88 3.74 25.50
CA LYS A 364 7.79 4.71 25.34
C LYS A 364 7.13 4.52 23.99
N VAL A 365 5.82 4.27 23.99
CA VAL A 365 5.09 3.85 22.78
C VAL A 365 4.18 4.98 22.30
N PHE A 366 4.24 5.25 20.99
CA PHE A 366 3.47 6.29 20.33
C PHE A 366 2.79 5.74 19.08
N VAL A 367 1.68 6.35 18.70
CA VAL A 367 1.01 6.15 17.41
C VAL A 367 1.19 7.43 16.59
N PRO A 368 1.65 7.33 15.33
CA PRO A 368 1.77 8.50 14.47
C PRO A 368 0.38 8.92 13.96
N TYR A 369 -0.02 10.15 14.29
CA TYR A 369 -1.28 10.74 13.87
C TYR A 369 -1.01 12.07 13.17
N ALA A 370 -1.07 12.07 11.83
CA ALA A 370 -0.68 13.21 10.99
C ALA A 370 0.75 13.69 11.31
N ASP A 371 0.89 14.89 11.84
CA ASP A 371 2.14 15.55 12.25
C ASP A 371 2.49 15.34 13.74
N GLU A 372 1.65 14.63 14.50
CA GLU A 372 1.82 14.42 15.94
C GLU A 372 2.09 12.97 16.32
N LEU A 373 3.01 12.76 17.27
CA LEU A 373 3.20 11.48 17.95
C LEU A 373 2.38 11.44 19.25
N ARG A 374 1.29 10.68 19.25
CA ARG A 374 0.42 10.52 20.43
C ARG A 374 0.87 9.33 21.26
N GLN A 375 1.11 9.54 22.55
CA GLN A 375 1.50 8.45 23.44
C GLN A 375 0.34 7.47 23.61
N ALA A 376 0.61 6.19 23.45
CA ALA A 376 -0.36 5.11 23.59
C ALA A 376 0.00 4.22 24.78
N LYS A 377 -1.00 3.64 25.44
CA LYS A 377 -0.77 2.63 26.49
C LYS A 377 -0.21 1.35 25.90
N GLU A 378 -0.73 0.96 24.75
CA GLU A 378 -0.31 -0.22 24.02
C GLU A 378 -0.66 -0.10 22.53
N VAL A 379 0.07 -0.83 21.68
CA VAL A 379 -0.20 -0.94 20.24
C VAL A 379 -0.21 -2.42 19.87
N GLY A 380 -1.37 -2.90 19.41
CA GLY A 380 -1.59 -4.30 19.05
C GLY A 380 -1.21 -4.66 17.61
N ALA A 381 -1.24 -5.96 17.33
CA ALA A 381 -0.96 -6.57 16.03
C ALA A 381 -1.65 -5.86 14.84
N GLY A 382 -0.94 -5.80 13.72
CA GLY A 382 -1.39 -5.17 12.49
C GLY A 382 -1.27 -3.64 12.45
N ASN A 383 -0.80 -2.99 13.52
CA ASN A 383 -0.56 -1.54 13.54
C ASN A 383 0.94 -1.21 13.36
N ILE A 384 1.20 0.09 13.18
CA ILE A 384 2.54 0.68 13.20
C ILE A 384 2.69 1.49 14.48
N ALA A 385 3.75 1.22 15.23
CA ALA A 385 4.10 1.95 16.45
C ALA A 385 5.37 2.76 16.22
N VAL A 386 5.50 3.89 16.92
CA VAL A 386 6.75 4.61 17.09
C VAL A 386 7.22 4.41 18.52
N VAL A 387 8.45 3.95 18.69
CA VAL A 387 8.99 3.51 19.97
C VAL A 387 10.24 4.30 20.30
N ALA A 388 10.29 4.87 21.51
CA ALA A 388 11.52 5.42 22.09
C ALA A 388 12.02 4.50 23.22
N GLY A 389 13.33 4.53 23.50
CA GLY A 389 13.97 3.68 24.51
C GLY A 389 14.65 2.43 23.96
N LEU A 390 14.65 2.26 22.64
CA LEU A 390 15.46 1.27 21.92
C LEU A 390 16.80 1.92 21.55
N SER A 391 17.81 1.80 22.42
CA SER A 391 19.10 2.49 22.27
C SER A 391 19.99 1.92 21.18
N HIS A 392 19.72 0.70 20.75
CA HIS A 392 20.65 -0.03 19.89
C HIS A 392 19.96 -0.70 18.71
N SER A 393 18.64 -0.88 18.75
CA SER A 393 17.88 -1.42 17.62
C SER A 393 18.12 -0.60 16.35
N VAL A 394 18.43 -1.28 15.25
CA VAL A 394 18.61 -0.66 13.93
C VAL A 394 17.50 -1.07 12.97
N THR A 395 17.46 -0.43 11.81
CA THR A 395 16.52 -0.82 10.74
C THR A 395 16.82 -2.25 10.28
N GLY A 396 15.80 -3.11 10.26
CA GLY A 396 15.91 -4.55 9.99
C GLY A 396 15.88 -5.43 11.24
N ASP A 397 15.91 -4.84 12.44
CA ASP A 397 15.89 -5.63 13.67
C ASP A 397 14.50 -6.16 14.01
N SER A 398 14.50 -7.37 14.59
CA SER A 398 13.30 -8.09 15.03
C SER A 398 13.13 -7.97 16.54
N LEU A 399 11.97 -7.47 16.96
CA LEU A 399 11.62 -7.27 18.37
C LEU A 399 10.61 -8.35 18.81
N LEU A 400 11.00 -9.15 19.78
CA LEU A 400 10.20 -10.26 20.33
C LEU A 400 9.87 -10.00 21.80
N ALA A 401 8.92 -10.76 22.35
CA ALA A 401 8.54 -10.63 23.76
C ALA A 401 9.70 -10.91 24.74
N ASN A 402 10.43 -12.00 24.51
CA ASN A 402 11.59 -12.40 25.29
C ASN A 402 12.42 -13.46 24.53
N GLN A 403 13.57 -13.83 25.09
CA GLN A 403 14.47 -14.81 24.50
C GLN A 403 13.85 -16.22 24.40
N ALA A 404 13.01 -16.63 25.35
CA ALA A 404 12.38 -17.96 25.34
C ALA A 404 11.39 -18.11 24.17
N VAL A 405 10.64 -17.05 23.84
CA VAL A 405 9.79 -17.00 22.65
C VAL A 405 10.63 -17.13 21.38
N ALA A 406 11.78 -16.46 21.32
CA ALA A 406 12.69 -16.54 20.17
C ALA A 406 13.16 -17.98 19.91
N THR A 407 13.60 -18.69 20.96
CA THR A 407 14.05 -20.09 20.86
C THR A 407 12.89 -21.02 20.47
N SER A 408 11.73 -20.87 21.10
CA SER A 408 10.55 -21.71 20.82
C SER A 408 10.08 -21.57 19.36
N VAL A 409 10.02 -20.34 18.85
CA VAL A 409 9.63 -20.09 17.46
C VAL A 409 10.67 -20.63 16.49
N ASN A 410 11.96 -20.49 16.81
CA ASN A 410 13.03 -21.07 16.00
C ASN A 410 12.90 -22.61 15.87
N GLU A 411 12.60 -23.31 16.96
CA GLU A 411 12.38 -24.76 16.96
C GLU A 411 11.15 -25.18 16.14
N LYS A 412 10.03 -24.47 16.29
CA LYS A 412 8.82 -24.67 15.47
C LYS A 412 9.13 -24.48 13.99
N LEU A 413 9.80 -23.39 13.64
CA LEU A 413 10.16 -23.05 12.26
C LEU A 413 11.07 -24.12 11.64
N HIS A 414 12.07 -24.60 12.37
CA HIS A 414 12.92 -25.71 11.89
C HIS A 414 12.12 -27.00 11.66
N THR A 415 11.12 -27.27 12.50
CA THR A 415 10.27 -28.46 12.36
C THR A 415 9.40 -28.37 11.11
N GLU A 416 8.76 -27.21 10.87
CA GLU A 416 7.97 -26.96 9.66
C GLU A 416 8.82 -27.06 8.38
N LEU A 417 10.03 -26.47 8.40
CA LEU A 417 10.95 -26.55 7.27
C LEU A 417 11.37 -27.99 6.95
N LYS A 418 11.66 -28.82 7.97
CA LYS A 418 12.01 -30.24 7.77
C LYS A 418 10.84 -31.04 7.20
N GLN A 419 9.63 -30.85 7.72
CA GLN A 419 8.43 -31.54 7.24
C GLN A 419 8.09 -31.19 5.78
N SER A 420 8.35 -29.94 5.36
CA SER A 420 8.17 -29.51 3.97
C SER A 420 9.14 -30.17 2.98
N HIS A 421 10.25 -30.73 3.46
CA HIS A 421 11.27 -31.40 2.65
C HIS A 421 11.08 -32.93 2.52
N GLU A 422 10.28 -33.56 3.39
CA GLU A 422 10.14 -35.03 3.46
C GLU A 422 8.80 -35.58 2.94
N GLY A 423 7.86 -34.74 2.51
CA GLY A 423 6.58 -35.19 1.94
C GLY A 423 6.67 -35.63 0.47
N PRO A 424 5.90 -36.66 0.02
CA PRO A 424 5.74 -36.90 -1.41
C PRO A 424 5.08 -35.67 -2.05
N ASP A 425 5.41 -35.36 -3.31
CA ASP A 425 4.87 -34.26 -4.13
C ASP A 425 3.33 -34.34 -4.27
N ASN A 426 2.61 -34.10 -3.18
CA ASN A 426 1.18 -33.96 -3.12
C ASN A 426 0.89 -32.47 -3.14
N HIS A 427 0.58 -31.98 -4.34
CA HIS A 427 -0.07 -30.70 -4.57
C HIS A 427 -1.42 -30.61 -3.83
N ARG A 428 -1.41 -30.43 -2.50
CA ARG A 428 -2.52 -29.78 -1.81
C ARG A 428 -2.28 -28.28 -1.87
N LYS A 429 -2.73 -27.70 -2.99
CA LYS A 429 -2.90 -26.26 -3.16
C LYS A 429 -3.83 -25.77 -2.05
N SER A 430 -3.30 -25.08 -1.04
CA SER A 430 -4.09 -24.13 -0.28
C SER A 430 -4.07 -22.83 -1.08
N ALA A 431 -5.23 -22.24 -1.36
CA ALA A 431 -5.37 -21.02 -2.15
C ALA A 431 -4.85 -19.75 -1.42
N HIS A 432 -4.09 -19.91 -0.33
CA HIS A 432 -3.71 -18.85 0.60
C HIS A 432 -2.21 -18.76 0.90
N ASP A 433 -1.33 -19.45 0.17
CA ASP A 433 0.11 -19.20 0.27
C ASP A 433 0.47 -17.94 -0.54
N VAL A 434 0.81 -16.87 0.18
CA VAL A 434 0.91 -15.47 -0.29
C VAL A 434 2.19 -15.16 -1.08
N TYR A 435 2.90 -16.18 -1.59
CA TYR A 435 4.05 -15.96 -2.47
C TYR A 435 3.85 -16.71 -3.79
N PRO A 436 3.76 -16.01 -4.95
CA PRO A 436 3.73 -16.69 -6.23
C PRO A 436 5.07 -17.40 -6.43
N ASN A 437 5.00 -18.72 -6.72
CA ASN A 437 6.14 -19.42 -7.30
C ASN A 437 6.31 -18.93 -8.74
N ASP A 438 7.45 -18.29 -9.03
CA ASP A 438 7.84 -17.91 -10.39
C ASP A 438 7.73 -19.12 -11.34
N SER A 439 6.81 -19.01 -12.31
CA SER A 439 6.60 -20.00 -13.36
C SER A 439 6.97 -19.45 -14.74
N THR A 440 8.04 -18.67 -14.87
CA THR A 440 8.64 -18.37 -16.18
C THR A 440 10.17 -18.17 -16.12
N GLY A 441 10.92 -19.21 -16.49
CA GLY A 441 12.26 -19.05 -17.09
C GLY A 441 13.49 -19.34 -16.22
N SER A 442 14.34 -20.25 -16.72
CA SER A 442 15.75 -20.46 -16.37
C SER A 442 16.09 -21.12 -15.02
N SER A 443 16.29 -22.44 -15.12
CA SER A 443 16.82 -23.35 -14.11
C SER A 443 18.21 -22.93 -13.59
N LYS A 444 18.31 -22.48 -12.32
CA LYS A 444 19.49 -22.70 -11.44
C LYS A 444 19.34 -22.31 -9.95
N ASN A 445 18.33 -21.56 -9.52
CA ASN A 445 18.18 -21.13 -8.10
C ASN A 445 16.92 -21.69 -7.41
N ARG A 446 16.70 -23.02 -7.46
CA ARG A 446 15.52 -23.67 -6.83
C ARG A 446 15.61 -23.87 -5.31
N SER A 447 16.78 -23.64 -4.69
CA SER A 447 17.00 -23.92 -3.26
C SER A 447 16.73 -22.75 -2.31
N ASP A 448 16.72 -21.51 -2.81
CA ASP A 448 16.55 -20.31 -1.95
C ASP A 448 15.13 -19.71 -2.01
N SER A 449 14.37 -19.98 -3.06
CA SER A 449 13.03 -19.42 -3.26
C SER A 449 11.94 -20.02 -2.36
N LYS A 450 12.14 -21.23 -1.80
CA LYS A 450 11.21 -21.82 -0.83
C LYS A 450 11.37 -21.30 0.60
N LYS A 451 12.46 -20.60 0.93
CA LYS A 451 12.73 -20.05 2.28
C LYS A 451 11.96 -18.75 2.59
N ALA A 452 11.27 -18.17 1.60
CA ALA A 452 10.72 -16.81 1.68
C ALA A 452 9.25 -16.72 2.16
N ALA A 453 8.56 -17.83 2.40
CA ALA A 453 7.10 -17.83 2.60
C ALA A 453 6.60 -17.12 3.87
N ILE A 454 7.47 -16.87 4.86
CA ILE A 454 7.06 -16.31 6.17
C ILE A 454 7.76 -14.97 6.44
N GLY A 455 8.76 -14.64 5.63
CA GLY A 455 9.65 -13.53 5.92
C GLY A 455 10.35 -13.66 7.28
N LEU A 456 10.55 -14.89 7.78
CA LEU A 456 11.30 -15.24 8.98
C LEU A 456 12.43 -16.20 8.59
N GLN A 457 13.58 -16.07 9.24
CA GLN A 457 14.72 -16.95 9.07
C GLN A 457 15.23 -17.42 10.43
N PRO A 458 15.49 -18.74 10.58
CA PRO A 458 16.19 -19.24 11.74
C PRO A 458 17.63 -18.72 11.73
N ARG A 459 18.15 -18.38 12.90
CA ARG A 459 19.53 -17.92 13.08
C ARG A 459 20.16 -18.65 14.28
N GLU A 460 21.27 -19.32 14.02
CA GLU A 460 22.08 -19.96 15.06
C GLU A 460 23.43 -19.24 15.10
N ASP A 461 23.58 -18.33 16.07
CA ASP A 461 24.85 -17.66 16.32
C ASP A 461 25.47 -18.24 17.60
N GLY A 462 26.77 -18.01 17.84
CA GLY A 462 27.47 -18.50 19.03
C GLY A 462 26.87 -18.06 20.38
N GLU A 463 25.95 -17.08 20.37
CA GLU A 463 25.20 -16.59 21.53
C GLU A 463 23.89 -17.35 21.79
N GLY A 464 23.38 -18.10 20.81
CA GLY A 464 22.18 -18.93 20.97
C GLY A 464 21.34 -19.09 19.68
N LYS A 465 20.24 -19.83 19.81
CA LYS A 465 19.27 -20.05 18.73
C LYS A 465 18.18 -19.01 18.77
N THR A 466 17.90 -18.35 17.66
CA THR A 466 16.92 -17.27 17.57
C THR A 466 16.25 -17.20 16.19
N VAL A 467 15.24 -16.35 16.05
CA VAL A 467 14.53 -16.13 14.78
C VAL A 467 14.53 -14.65 14.42
N VAL A 468 14.80 -14.32 13.16
CA VAL A 468 14.79 -12.93 12.66
C VAL A 468 13.85 -12.81 11.48
N PHE A 469 13.20 -11.65 11.33
CA PHE A 469 12.50 -11.32 10.10
C PHE A 469 13.51 -11.10 8.97
N SER A 470 13.31 -11.80 7.86
CA SER A 470 14.02 -11.54 6.61
C SER A 470 13.40 -10.34 5.89
N GLY A 471 14.21 -9.64 5.09
CA GLY A 471 13.67 -8.78 4.03
C GLY A 471 14.11 -7.32 4.01
N ILE A 472 15.32 -7.01 4.47
CA ILE A 472 16.03 -5.82 3.97
C ILE A 472 17.41 -6.30 3.53
N GLU A 473 17.49 -6.91 2.34
CA GLU A 473 18.75 -6.93 1.62
C GLU A 473 19.00 -5.48 1.24
N ILE A 474 19.94 -4.82 1.94
CA ILE A 474 20.42 -3.52 1.50
C ILE A 474 21.12 -3.82 0.17
N PRO A 475 20.60 -3.37 -0.99
CA PRO A 475 21.33 -3.55 -2.24
C PRO A 475 22.71 -2.91 -2.08
N ASP A 476 23.74 -3.54 -2.66
CA ASP A 476 25.08 -2.97 -2.66
C ASP A 476 25.00 -1.50 -3.07
N SER A 477 25.66 -0.64 -2.30
CA SER A 477 25.67 0.80 -2.55
C SER A 477 26.12 1.06 -3.98
N VAL A 478 25.19 1.47 -4.84
CA VAL A 478 25.54 1.93 -6.19
C VAL A 478 26.15 3.31 -6.01
N TYR A 479 27.47 3.37 -5.87
CA TYR A 479 28.21 4.62 -6.00
C TYR A 479 28.07 5.10 -7.44
N PHE A 480 27.01 5.87 -7.72
CA PHE A 480 27.10 6.80 -8.83
C PHE A 480 28.12 7.85 -8.41
N CYS A 481 29.32 7.78 -9.00
CA CYS A 481 30.16 8.96 -9.08
C CYS A 481 29.34 10.04 -9.79
N CYS A 482 28.67 10.89 -9.01
CA CYS A 482 28.21 12.17 -9.48
C CYS A 482 29.47 12.91 -9.94
N VAL A 483 29.76 12.82 -11.23
CA VAL A 483 30.64 13.78 -11.88
C VAL A 483 29.88 15.09 -11.77
N GLU A 484 30.21 15.89 -10.76
CA GLU A 484 29.73 17.25 -10.70
C GLU A 484 30.01 17.90 -12.06
N PRO A 485 29.01 18.46 -12.76
CA PRO A 485 29.30 19.25 -13.93
C PRO A 485 30.26 20.37 -13.49
N PRO A 486 31.36 20.61 -14.22
CA PRO A 486 32.38 21.55 -13.79
C PRO A 486 31.73 22.91 -13.52
N SER A 487 31.88 23.39 -12.28
CA SER A 487 31.36 24.69 -11.89
C SER A 487 31.88 25.76 -12.85
N THR A 488 31.05 26.74 -13.18
CA THR A 488 31.38 27.87 -14.07
C THR A 488 32.59 28.69 -13.61
N LYS A 489 33.07 28.49 -12.37
CA LYS A 489 34.35 29.03 -11.88
C LYS A 489 35.59 28.37 -12.51
N SER A 490 35.51 27.09 -12.90
CA SER A 490 36.64 26.35 -13.48
C SER A 490 36.93 26.70 -14.96
N LEU A 491 35.96 27.31 -15.66
CA LEU A 491 36.13 27.75 -17.05
C LEU A 491 36.93 29.06 -17.19
N HIS A 492 37.09 29.83 -16.11
CA HIS A 492 37.86 31.08 -16.13
C HIS A 492 39.35 30.89 -15.82
N GLU A 493 39.74 29.78 -15.18
CA GLU A 493 41.15 29.48 -14.91
C GLU A 493 41.84 28.76 -16.09
N ALA A 494 41.10 28.00 -16.89
CA ALA A 494 41.64 27.31 -18.07
C ALA A 494 42.02 28.25 -19.24
N LYS A 495 41.56 29.51 -19.23
CA LYS A 495 41.92 30.52 -20.24
C LYS A 495 43.16 31.37 -19.90
N ARG A 496 43.84 31.09 -18.78
CA ARG A 496 45.09 31.77 -18.40
C ARG A 496 46.37 31.01 -18.76
N TYR A 497 46.25 29.81 -19.34
CA TYR A 497 47.39 28.97 -19.75
C TYR A 497 47.26 28.44 -21.19
N ALA A 498 46.63 29.22 -22.08
CA ALA A 498 46.61 28.96 -23.53
C ALA A 498 47.19 30.17 -24.27
#